data_AF-A0A3D2EL66-F1
#
_entry.id   AF-A0A3D2EL66-F1
#
_cell.length_a   1.000
_cell.length_b   1.000
_cell.length_c   1.000
_cell.angle_alpha   90.00
_cell.angle_beta   90.00
_cell.angle_gamma   90.00
#
_symmetry.space_group_name_H-M   'P 1'
#
loop_
_entity.id
_entity.type
_entity.pdbx_description
1 polymer ?
#
loop_
_entity_poly.entity_id
_entity_poly.type
_entity_poly.pdbx_seq_one_letter_code
_entity_poly.pdbx_strand_id
1 'polypeptide(L)' 'KEASRVPPEWQGWMNHTLDQAPTEASLTKFAWQKEHQPNQTGSPGAYVPEGDPRTAKPRAATTGDYEAWNPNEAG' A
#
# COMPACT_ATOMS: atom_id res chain seq x y z
N LYS A 1 -11.45 -0.69 -19.00
CA LYS A 1 -10.90 -2.03 -18.65
C LYS A 1 -9.71 -1.78 -17.74
N GLU A 2 -9.65 -2.41 -16.57
CA GLU A 2 -8.62 -2.12 -15.55
C GLU A 2 -7.79 -3.39 -15.30
N ALA A 3 -6.49 -3.36 -15.63
CA ALA A 3 -5.62 -4.53 -15.64
C ALA A 3 -5.27 -5.02 -14.23
N SER A 4 -5.27 -4.11 -13.25
CA SER A 4 -4.94 -4.44 -11.85
C SER A 4 -6.00 -5.30 -11.15
N ARG A 5 -7.16 -5.56 -11.76
CA ARG A 5 -8.21 -6.43 -11.20
C ARG A 5 -7.84 -7.92 -11.26
N VAL A 6 -6.87 -8.30 -12.07
CA VAL A 6 -6.43 -9.69 -12.19
C VAL A 6 -5.53 -10.03 -11.00
N PRO A 7 -5.82 -11.10 -10.23
CA PRO A 7 -4.98 -11.52 -9.12
C PRO A 7 -3.55 -11.89 -9.55
N PRO A 8 -2.55 -11.80 -8.65
CA PRO A 8 -1.15 -12.06 -8.98
C PRO A 8 -0.88 -13.43 -9.60
N GLU A 9 -1.55 -14.47 -9.12
CA GLU A 9 -1.41 -15.84 -9.62
C GLU A 9 -1.89 -15.98 -11.07
N TRP A 10 -2.99 -15.29 -11.42
CA TRP A 10 -3.52 -15.28 -12.78
C TRP A 10 -2.66 -14.41 -13.71
N GLN A 11 -2.18 -13.26 -13.22
CA GLN A 11 -1.22 -12.41 -13.93
C GLN A 11 0.05 -13.18 -14.29
N GLY A 12 0.59 -13.98 -13.36
CA GLY A 12 1.79 -14.79 -13.59
C GLY A 12 1.60 -15.82 -14.71
N TRP A 13 0.47 -16.52 -14.71
CA TRP A 13 0.14 -17.48 -15.78
C TRP A 13 -0.12 -16.79 -17.13
N MET A 14 -0.91 -15.72 -17.15
CA MET A 14 -1.21 -14.97 -18.38
C MET A 14 0.03 -14.37 -19.03
N ASN A 15 1.04 -14.01 -18.24
CA ASN A 15 2.30 -13.46 -18.72
C ASN A 15 3.42 -14.51 -18.86
N HIS A 16 3.07 -15.81 -18.86
CA HIS A 16 4.04 -16.91 -19.03
C HIS A 16 5.18 -16.93 -18.00
N THR A 17 4.95 -16.36 -16.81
CA THR A 17 5.88 -16.47 -15.67
C THR A 17 5.63 -17.76 -14.89
N LEU A 18 4.40 -18.29 -14.92
CA LEU A 18 4.01 -19.57 -14.35
C LEU A 18 3.52 -20.49 -15.45
N ASP A 19 4.03 -21.73 -15.47
CA ASP A 19 3.68 -22.72 -16.49
C ASP A 19 2.27 -23.29 -16.29
N GLN A 20 1.84 -23.41 -15.03
CA GLN A 20 0.55 -24.01 -14.65
C GLN A 20 -0.45 -22.94 -14.26
N ALA A 21 -1.72 -23.16 -14.62
CA ALA A 21 -2.80 -22.27 -14.23
C ALA A 21 -3.03 -22.35 -12.70
N PRO A 22 -3.49 -21.26 -12.05
CA PRO A 22 -3.77 -21.27 -10.61
C PRO A 22 -4.80 -22.33 -10.16
N THR A 23 -5.64 -22.79 -11.10
CA THR A 23 -6.59 -23.90 -10.91
C THR A 23 -5.95 -25.28 -10.88
N GLU A 24 -4.78 -25.45 -11.51
CA GLU A 24 -4.02 -26.70 -11.55
C GLU A 24 -2.98 -26.75 -10.43
N ALA A 25 -2.32 -25.62 -10.17
CA ALA A 25 -1.34 -25.45 -9.10
C ALA A 25 -1.52 -24.08 -8.43
N SER A 26 -2.15 -24.08 -7.25
CA SER A 26 -2.34 -22.87 -6.47
C SER A 26 -1.05 -22.46 -5.76
N LEU A 27 -0.76 -21.16 -5.74
CA LEU A 27 0.38 -20.61 -4.99
C LEU A 27 0.15 -20.71 -3.47
N THR A 28 1.20 -21.04 -2.72
CA THR A 28 1.17 -21.03 -1.27
C THR A 28 0.90 -19.61 -0.76
N LYS A 29 -0.19 -19.44 0.01
CA LYS A 29 -0.50 -18.19 0.70
C LYS A 29 0.19 -18.16 2.06
N PHE A 30 0.87 -17.07 2.37
CA PHE A 30 1.50 -16.87 3.66
C PHE A 30 0.64 -15.99 4.57
N ALA A 31 0.74 -16.19 5.89
CA ALA A 31 -0.09 -15.47 6.87
C ALA A 31 0.09 -13.95 6.85
N TRP A 32 1.25 -13.46 6.39
CA TRP A 32 1.54 -12.04 6.26
C TRP A 32 1.09 -11.42 4.93
N GLN A 33 0.66 -12.23 3.95
CA GLN A 33 0.19 -11.72 2.67
C GLN A 33 -1.19 -11.09 2.81
N LYS A 34 -1.35 -9.91 2.20
CA LYS A 34 -2.63 -9.22 2.11
C LYS A 34 -3.45 -9.78 0.95
N GLU A 35 -4.76 -9.66 1.06
CA GLU A 35 -5.66 -9.96 -0.06
C GLU A 35 -5.41 -9.01 -1.24
N HIS A 36 -5.57 -9.53 -2.46
CA HIS A 36 -5.42 -8.75 -3.68
C HIS A 36 -6.45 -7.61 -3.72
N GLN A 37 -5.96 -6.40 -3.96
CA GLN A 37 -6.80 -5.23 -4.18
C GLN A 37 -6.40 -4.57 -5.51
N PRO A 38 -7.37 -4.22 -6.36
CA PRO A 38 -7.07 -3.51 -7.59
C PRO A 38 -6.51 -2.11 -7.29
N ASN A 39 -5.90 -1.50 -8.30
CA ASN A 39 -5.39 -0.14 -8.19
C ASN A 39 -6.56 0.85 -7.98
N GLN A 40 -6.47 1.64 -6.91
CA GLN A 40 -7.49 2.61 -6.52
C GLN A 40 -7.12 4.05 -6.91
N THR A 41 -6.04 4.29 -7.65
CA THR A 41 -5.66 5.63 -8.14
C THR A 41 -6.82 6.32 -8.84
N GLY A 42 -7.05 7.59 -8.49
CA GLY A 42 -8.15 8.39 -9.05
C GLY A 42 -9.54 8.06 -8.49
N SER A 43 -9.65 7.12 -7.54
CA SER A 43 -10.89 6.82 -6.82
C SER A 43 -10.85 7.35 -5.38
N PRO A 44 -12.00 7.42 -4.68
CA PRO A 44 -12.05 7.80 -3.26
C PRO A 44 -11.25 6.88 -2.33
N GLY A 45 -10.95 5.65 -2.75
CA GLY A 45 -10.15 4.70 -1.97
C GLY A 45 -8.64 4.82 -2.14
N ALA A 46 -8.16 5.74 -2.99
CA ALA A 46 -6.73 5.87 -3.26
C ALA A 46 -5.90 6.03 -1.98
N TYR A 47 -4.73 5.41 -1.95
CA TYR A 47 -3.77 5.61 -0.86
C TYR A 47 -3.34 7.08 -0.81
N VAL A 48 -3.36 7.66 0.39
CA VAL A 48 -2.89 9.03 0.64
C VAL A 48 -1.86 8.97 1.78
N PRO A 49 -0.62 9.45 1.54
CA PRO A 49 0.42 9.42 2.56
C PRO A 49 0.11 10.37 3.72
N GLU A 50 0.69 10.10 4.88
CA GLU A 50 0.61 10.98 6.05
C GLU A 50 1.25 12.34 5.77
N GLY A 51 0.62 13.42 6.22
CA GLY A 51 1.05 14.79 5.91
C GLY A 51 0.64 15.30 4.52
N ASP A 52 -0.08 14.51 3.72
CA ASP A 52 -0.70 15.00 2.48
C ASP A 52 -1.80 16.03 2.81
N PRO A 53 -1.83 17.21 2.14
CA PRO A 53 -2.82 18.26 2.38
C PRO A 53 -4.28 17.83 2.24
N ARG A 54 -4.56 16.73 1.51
CA ARG A 54 -5.90 16.17 1.35
C ARG A 54 -6.38 15.41 2.59
N THR A 55 -5.52 15.18 3.56
CA THR A 55 -5.83 14.48 4.81
C THR A 55 -5.55 15.35 6.01
N ALA A 56 -6.32 15.16 7.08
CA ALA A 56 -6.04 15.78 8.37
C ALA A 56 -4.91 15.07 9.15
N LYS A 57 -4.26 14.05 8.55
CA LYS A 57 -3.23 13.27 9.23
C LYS A 57 -1.92 14.06 9.28
N PRO A 58 -1.33 14.26 10.46
CA PRO A 58 -0.03 14.93 10.56
C PRO A 58 1.03 14.13 9.82
N ARG A 59 2.08 14.81 9.35
CA ARG A 59 3.26 14.12 8.81
C ARG A 59 3.88 13.23 9.89
N ALA A 60 4.46 12.10 9.49
CA ALA A 60 5.23 11.26 10.40
C ALA A 60 6.44 12.03 10.94
N ALA A 61 6.65 11.94 12.27
CA ALA A 61 7.79 12.56 12.91
C ALA A 61 9.11 11.87 12.50
N THR A 62 10.20 12.62 12.42
CA THR A 62 11.53 12.14 12.10
C THR A 62 12.55 12.63 13.14
N THR A 63 13.69 11.96 13.23
CA THR A 63 14.79 12.31 14.16
C THR A 63 15.40 13.68 13.88
N GLY A 64 15.08 14.31 12.76
CA GLY A 64 15.50 15.67 12.40
C GLY A 64 14.42 16.74 12.61
N ASP A 65 13.24 16.40 13.16
CA ASP A 65 12.24 17.42 13.46
C ASP A 65 12.77 18.34 14.57
N TYR A 66 12.72 19.64 14.29
CA TYR A 66 13.18 20.66 15.22
C TYR A 66 12.15 20.88 16.33
N GLU A 67 12.59 20.74 17.58
CA GLU A 67 11.82 21.19 18.74
C GLU A 67 12.23 22.62 19.08
N ALA A 68 11.26 23.54 18.99
CA ALA A 68 11.50 24.94 19.33
C ALA A 68 11.74 25.08 20.83
N TRP A 69 12.75 25.86 21.20
CA TRP A 69 13.02 26.16 22.60
C TRP A 69 11.90 27.02 23.20
N ASN A 70 11.33 26.57 24.32
CA ASN A 70 10.25 27.25 25.04
C ASN A 70 10.69 27.69 26.45
N PRO A 71 10.90 29.00 26.71
CA PRO A 71 11.38 29.49 28.00
C PRO A 71 10.40 29.32 29.17
N ASN A 72 9.11 29.09 28.89
CA ASN A 72 8.06 29.05 29.92
C ASN A 72 7.71 27.63 30.39
N GLU A 73 8.34 26.58 29.84
CA GLU A 73 8.06 25.19 30.23
C GLU A 73 8.65 24.77 31.59
N ALA A 74 9.54 25.59 32.16
CA ALA A 74 10.21 25.33 33.43
C ALA A 74 9.72 26.24 34.60
N GLY A 75 8.51 26.79 34.52
CA GLY A 75 7.89 27.65 35.54
C GLY A 75 6.77 26.96 36.30
#